data_AF-A0A6L9SIH1-F1
#
_entry.id   AF-A0A6L9SIH1-F1
#
_cell.length_a   1.000
_cell.length_b   1.000
_cell.length_c   1.000
_cell.angle_alpha   90.00
_cell.angle_beta   90.00
_cell.angle_gamma   90.00
#
_symmetry.space_group_name_H-M   'P 1'
#
loop_
_entity.id
_entity.type
_entity.pdbx_description
1 polymer ?
#
loop_
_entity_poly.entity_id
_entity_poly.type
_entity_poly.pdbx_seq_one_letter_code
_entity_poly.pdbx_strand_id
1 'polypeptide(L)'
;MYSFPPLAAAIGVLYTVVTALTTFLTPAVGTSSAAVAIVVLTTTIRLLLVPLARAQVRAERRRAELAPELRKLTRKYRHDPEQLRQEMAAFYARQGASPVAGCLPLLVQAPVFTVLYGLFLTSDVSGEANALLAHTLAGVPLGARLADITGLADLAVFAALLILLAGVAWFTRRQSIAMAAPGTADEPTQARIATLLRLLPFGTVLIAAFVPLAAGVYLLTSSSWTLGERIVLRRGTAGRSSAG
;
A
#
# COMPACT_ATOMS: atom_id res chain seq x y z
N MET A 1 1.16 20.92 -7.72
CA MET A 1 1.33 20.04 -6.53
C MET A 1 2.78 19.61 -6.31
N TYR A 2 3.58 19.34 -7.36
CA TYR A 2 5.00 18.97 -7.22
C TYR A 2 5.99 20.15 -7.07
N SER A 3 5.50 21.39 -7.09
CA SER A 3 6.28 22.62 -6.91
C SER A 3 6.55 22.98 -5.43
N PHE A 4 6.07 22.18 -4.48
CA PHE A 4 6.38 22.38 -3.07
C PHE A 4 7.86 22.04 -2.83
N PRO A 5 8.71 22.97 -2.34
CA PRO A 5 10.17 22.80 -2.37
C PRO A 5 10.68 21.52 -1.67
N PRO A 6 10.17 21.13 -0.48
CA PRO A 6 10.56 19.87 0.15
C PRO A 6 10.20 18.64 -0.67
N LEU A 7 9.07 18.66 -1.37
CA LEU A 7 8.62 17.54 -2.20
C LEU A 7 9.47 17.45 -3.48
N ALA A 8 9.77 18.58 -4.12
CA ALA A 8 10.66 18.64 -5.27
C ALA A 8 12.07 18.14 -4.93
N ALA A 9 12.62 18.56 -3.78
CA ALA A 9 13.91 18.08 -3.30
C ALA A 9 13.90 16.56 -3.06
N ALA A 10 12.84 16.04 -2.44
CA ALA A 10 12.69 14.59 -2.23
C ALA A 10 12.63 13.81 -3.56
N ILE A 11 11.90 14.34 -4.56
CA ILE A 11 11.84 13.73 -5.90
C ILE A 11 13.22 13.78 -6.58
N GLY A 12 13.97 14.87 -6.46
CA GLY A 12 15.32 15.00 -7.02
C GLY A 12 16.33 14.02 -6.39
N VAL A 13 16.31 13.89 -5.06
CA VAL A 13 17.12 12.87 -4.35
C VAL A 13 16.75 11.48 -4.83
N LEU A 14 15.44 11.19 -4.92
CA LEU A 14 14.95 9.89 -5.37
C LEU A 14 15.37 9.59 -6.82
N TYR A 15 15.22 10.56 -7.73
CA TYR A 15 15.67 10.46 -9.11
C TYR A 15 17.17 10.12 -9.19
N THR A 16 17.99 10.79 -8.39
CA THR A 16 19.44 10.56 -8.33
C THR A 16 19.75 9.14 -7.86
N VAL A 17 19.09 8.68 -6.79
CA VAL A 17 19.26 7.32 -6.26
C VAL A 17 18.82 6.26 -7.28
N VAL A 18 17.66 6.43 -7.90
CA VAL A 18 17.15 5.47 -8.91
C VAL A 18 18.06 5.44 -10.12
N THR A 19 18.56 6.58 -10.58
CA THR A 19 19.49 6.65 -11.72
C THR A 19 20.83 5.99 -11.41
N ALA A 20 21.37 6.21 -10.21
CA ALA A 20 22.58 5.54 -9.75
C ALA A 20 22.40 4.02 -9.66
N LEU A 21 21.28 3.55 -9.09
CA LEU A 21 20.94 2.12 -9.06
C LEU A 21 20.76 1.54 -10.47
N THR A 22 20.09 2.27 -11.36
CA THR A 22 19.90 1.88 -12.76
C THR A 22 21.24 1.67 -13.45
N THR A 23 22.17 2.63 -13.31
CA THR A 23 23.52 2.55 -13.89
C THR A 23 24.29 1.35 -13.32
N PHE A 24 24.23 1.15 -12.00
CA PHE A 24 24.89 0.03 -11.32
C PHE A 24 24.33 -1.35 -11.76
N LEU A 25 23.02 -1.44 -12.01
CA LEU A 25 22.35 -2.69 -12.40
C LEU A 25 22.43 -2.99 -13.90
N THR A 26 22.70 -1.98 -14.73
CA THR A 26 22.74 -2.11 -16.20
C THR A 26 23.64 -3.25 -16.71
N PRO A 27 24.85 -3.49 -16.17
CA PRO A 27 25.69 -4.61 -16.62
C PRO A 27 25.05 -5.99 -16.39
N ALA A 28 24.18 -6.12 -15.39
CA ALA A 28 23.59 -7.40 -15.00
C ALA A 28 22.23 -7.67 -15.66
N VAL A 29 21.39 -6.64 -15.79
CA VAL A 29 19.99 -6.79 -16.24
C VAL A 29 19.64 -5.94 -17.46
N GLY A 30 20.61 -5.27 -18.06
CA GLY A 30 20.48 -4.53 -19.32
C GLY A 30 19.40 -3.45 -19.24
N THR A 31 18.52 -3.44 -20.24
CA THR A 31 17.46 -2.42 -20.39
C THR A 31 16.45 -2.41 -19.24
N SER A 32 16.26 -3.54 -18.56
CA SER A 32 15.33 -3.66 -17.42
C SER A 32 15.89 -3.10 -16.10
N SER A 33 17.10 -2.55 -16.11
CA SER A 33 17.79 -2.00 -14.94
C SER A 33 16.97 -0.97 -14.17
N ALA A 34 16.25 -0.08 -14.86
CA ALA A 34 15.40 0.91 -14.20
C ALA A 34 14.20 0.27 -13.49
N ALA A 35 13.57 -0.74 -14.10
CA ALA A 35 12.47 -1.48 -13.48
C ALA A 35 12.97 -2.23 -12.23
N VAL A 36 14.14 -2.86 -12.32
CA VAL A 36 14.76 -3.55 -11.18
C VAL A 36 15.18 -2.55 -10.09
N ALA A 37 15.69 -1.36 -10.46
CA ALA A 37 16.01 -0.29 -9.52
C ALA A 37 14.77 0.15 -8.71
N ILE A 38 13.60 0.26 -9.36
CA ILE A 38 12.32 0.54 -8.68
C ILE A 38 12.01 -0.55 -7.66
N VAL A 39 12.13 -1.83 -8.05
CA VAL A 39 11.86 -2.97 -7.16
C VAL A 39 12.80 -2.95 -5.95
N VAL A 40 14.11 -2.78 -6.18
CA VAL A 40 15.14 -2.75 -5.14
C VAL A 40 14.94 -1.59 -4.17
N LEU A 41 14.72 -0.39 -4.69
CA LEU A 41 14.47 0.80 -3.88
C LEU A 41 13.21 0.63 -3.03
N THR A 42 12.11 0.18 -3.65
CA THR A 42 10.83 -0.05 -2.94
C THR A 42 11.01 -1.06 -1.82
N THR A 43 11.70 -2.17 -2.09
CA THR A 43 11.98 -3.22 -1.11
C THR A 43 12.87 -2.71 0.01
N THR A 44 13.87 -1.88 -0.30
CA THR A 44 14.78 -1.28 0.69
C THR A 44 14.04 -0.33 1.63
N ILE A 45 13.22 0.57 1.10
CA ILE A 45 12.38 1.46 1.91
C ILE A 45 11.45 0.63 2.80
N ARG A 46 10.81 -0.40 2.24
CA ARG A 46 9.93 -1.29 2.99
C ARG A 46 10.66 -2.03 4.10
N LEU A 47 11.88 -2.50 3.86
CA LEU A 47 12.75 -3.12 4.87
C LEU A 47 13.04 -2.17 6.04
N LEU A 48 13.36 -0.91 5.75
CA LEU A 48 13.60 0.12 6.78
C LEU A 48 12.33 0.42 7.59
N LEU A 49 11.15 0.27 6.98
CA LEU A 49 9.85 0.50 7.61
C LEU A 49 9.28 -0.74 8.35
N VAL A 50 9.96 -1.89 8.31
CA VAL A 50 9.53 -3.09 9.04
C VAL A 50 9.27 -2.87 10.55
N PRO A 51 10.10 -2.15 11.34
CA PRO A 51 9.78 -1.90 12.75
C PRO A 51 8.45 -1.17 12.93
N LEU A 52 8.16 -0.19 12.05
CA LEU A 52 6.89 0.50 12.04
C LEU A 52 5.73 -0.43 11.66
N ALA A 53 5.91 -1.26 10.63
CA ALA A 53 4.91 -2.24 10.22
C ALA A 53 4.59 -3.26 11.34
N ARG A 54 5.60 -3.69 12.11
CA ARG A 54 5.40 -4.52 13.31
C ARG A 54 4.55 -3.82 14.36
N ALA A 55 4.78 -2.52 14.60
CA ALA A 55 3.96 -1.73 15.52
C ALA A 55 2.51 -1.63 15.02
N GLN A 56 2.30 -1.45 13.71
CA GLN A 56 0.98 -1.41 13.10
C GLN A 56 0.23 -2.74 13.27
N VAL A 57 0.86 -3.88 12.94
CA VAL A 57 0.24 -5.20 13.12
C VAL A 57 -0.11 -5.47 14.58
N ARG A 58 0.70 -5.00 15.54
CA ARG A 58 0.39 -5.11 16.98
C ARG A 58 -0.85 -4.29 17.34
N ALA A 59 -0.96 -3.06 16.84
CA ALA A 59 -2.12 -2.21 17.07
C ALA A 59 -3.40 -2.81 16.45
N GLU A 60 -3.31 -3.41 15.25
CA GLU A 60 -4.43 -4.10 14.61
C GLU A 60 -4.94 -5.29 15.43
N ARG A 61 -4.04 -6.09 16.01
CA ARG A 61 -4.42 -7.24 16.85
C ARG A 61 -5.13 -6.81 18.12
N ARG A 62 -4.58 -5.82 18.84
CA ARG A 62 -5.22 -5.29 20.04
C ARG A 62 -6.64 -4.79 19.73
N ARG A 63 -6.87 -4.22 18.55
CA ARG A 63 -8.22 -3.85 18.11
C ARG A 63 -9.11 -5.05 17.82
N ALA A 64 -8.58 -6.09 17.18
CA ALA A 64 -9.33 -7.32 16.93
C ALA A 64 -9.76 -7.99 18.25
N GLU A 65 -8.89 -7.96 19.28
CA GLU A 65 -9.19 -8.45 20.64
C GLU A 65 -10.27 -7.61 21.33
N LEU A 66 -10.26 -6.29 21.16
CA LEU A 66 -11.25 -5.38 21.74
C LEU A 66 -12.59 -5.33 20.97
N ALA A 67 -12.61 -5.77 19.71
CA ALA A 67 -13.78 -5.75 18.84
C ALA A 67 -15.06 -6.39 19.44
N PRO A 68 -15.02 -7.58 20.09
CA PRO A 68 -16.22 -8.18 20.68
C PRO A 68 -16.81 -7.34 21.82
N GLU A 69 -15.98 -6.76 22.69
CA GLU A 69 -16.45 -5.90 23.78
C GLU A 69 -17.04 -4.60 23.26
N LEU A 70 -16.39 -4.00 22.26
CA LEU A 70 -16.92 -2.82 21.56
C LEU A 70 -18.28 -3.11 20.92
N ARG A 71 -18.51 -4.30 20.34
CA ARG A 71 -19.84 -4.68 19.82
C ARG A 71 -20.90 -4.77 20.91
N LYS A 72 -20.56 -5.29 22.09
CA LYS A 72 -21.48 -5.33 23.23
C LYS A 72 -21.83 -3.91 23.67
N LEU A 73 -20.83 -3.03 23.75
CA LEU A 73 -21.01 -1.63 24.10
C LEU A 73 -21.90 -0.89 23.09
N THR A 74 -21.65 -1.07 21.78
CA THR A 74 -22.47 -0.51 20.71
C THR A 74 -23.91 -1.01 20.75
N ARG A 75 -24.14 -2.30 21.06
CA ARG A 75 -25.50 -2.84 21.23
C ARG A 75 -26.22 -2.25 22.44
N LYS A 76 -25.50 -2.07 23.56
CA LYS A 76 -26.06 -1.53 24.80
C LYS A 76 -26.55 -0.08 24.63
N TYR A 77 -25.79 0.76 23.95
CA TYR A 77 -26.10 2.19 23.75
C TYR A 77 -26.62 2.49 22.34
N ARG A 78 -27.23 1.52 21.65
CA ARG A 78 -27.72 1.70 20.26
C ARG A 78 -28.70 2.88 20.12
N HIS A 79 -29.48 3.13 21.16
CA HIS A 79 -30.50 4.19 21.19
C HIS A 79 -30.00 5.53 21.74
N ASP A 80 -28.75 5.60 22.19
CA ASP A 80 -28.13 6.82 22.72
C ASP A 80 -26.74 7.04 22.11
N PRO A 81 -26.67 7.69 20.93
CA PRO A 81 -25.40 7.87 20.21
C PRO A 81 -24.43 8.78 20.96
N GLU A 82 -24.91 9.70 21.78
CA GLU A 82 -24.05 10.62 22.54
C GLU A 82 -23.38 9.87 23.68
N GLN A 83 -24.15 9.09 24.45
CA GLN A 83 -23.61 8.24 25.51
C GLN A 83 -22.70 7.15 24.94
N LEU A 84 -23.02 6.59 23.77
CA LEU A 84 -22.17 5.63 23.08
C LEU A 84 -20.78 6.21 22.74
N ARG A 85 -20.72 7.46 22.25
CA ARG A 85 -19.44 8.11 21.94
C ARG A 85 -18.58 8.28 23.19
N GLN A 86 -19.18 8.72 24.29
CA GLN A 86 -18.50 8.91 25.58
C GLN A 86 -17.98 7.58 26.13
N GLU A 87 -18.82 6.55 26.15
CA GLU A 87 -18.47 5.22 26.66
C GLU A 87 -17.43 4.52 25.79
N MET A 88 -17.49 4.67 24.46
CA MET A 88 -16.45 4.17 23.56
C MET A 88 -15.11 4.86 23.82
N ALA A 89 -15.10 6.18 24.03
CA ALA A 89 -13.88 6.92 24.35
C ALA A 89 -13.30 6.47 25.70
N ALA A 90 -14.15 6.35 26.73
CA ALA A 90 -13.76 5.84 28.04
C ALA A 90 -13.23 4.41 27.98
N PHE A 91 -13.85 3.55 27.18
CA PHE A 91 -13.41 2.18 26.96
C PHE A 91 -12.00 2.11 26.34
N TYR A 92 -11.77 2.87 25.25
CA TYR A 92 -10.45 2.93 24.62
C TYR A 92 -9.38 3.47 25.59
N ALA A 93 -9.72 4.50 26.37
CA ALA A 93 -8.83 5.07 27.39
C ALA A 93 -8.46 4.05 28.49
N ARG A 94 -9.45 3.34 29.05
CA ARG A 94 -9.24 2.28 30.05
C ARG A 94 -8.38 1.14 29.52
N GLN A 95 -8.57 0.80 28.25
CA GLN A 95 -7.82 -0.26 27.58
C GLN A 95 -6.45 0.19 27.06
N GLY A 96 -6.04 1.44 27.28
CA GLY A 96 -4.77 1.99 26.78
C GLY A 96 -4.62 1.85 25.25
N ALA A 97 -5.73 1.94 24.53
CA ALA A 97 -5.81 1.77 23.08
C ALA A 97 -6.32 3.04 22.42
N SER A 98 -6.03 3.22 21.12
CA SER A 98 -6.44 4.42 20.37
C SER A 98 -7.36 4.08 19.19
N PRO A 99 -8.44 4.86 18.96
CA PRO A 99 -9.34 4.70 17.81
C PRO A 99 -8.72 5.12 16.47
N VAL A 100 -7.57 5.82 16.47
CA VAL A 100 -6.83 6.23 15.26
C VAL A 100 -5.57 5.40 14.97
N ALA A 101 -5.11 4.54 15.89
CA ALA A 101 -3.95 3.66 15.65
C ALA A 101 -3.99 2.82 14.35
N GLY A 102 -5.16 2.56 13.76
CA GLY A 102 -5.33 1.82 12.50
C GLY A 102 -5.34 2.66 11.23
N CYS A 103 -5.41 3.99 11.30
CA CYS A 103 -5.21 4.87 10.13
C CYS A 103 -3.74 5.32 9.97
N LEU A 104 -2.89 5.02 10.95
CA LEU A 104 -1.45 5.28 10.91
C LEU A 104 -0.74 4.74 9.65
N PRO A 105 -1.09 3.56 9.10
CA PRO A 105 -0.48 3.08 7.85
C PRO A 105 -0.73 4.02 6.68
N LEU A 106 -1.94 4.60 6.58
CA LEU A 106 -2.30 5.50 5.50
C LEU A 106 -1.50 6.81 5.57
N LEU A 107 -1.33 7.34 6.79
CA LEU A 107 -0.59 8.59 7.02
C LEU A 107 0.89 8.46 6.67
N VAL A 108 1.53 7.34 7.03
CA VAL A 108 2.95 7.14 6.72
C VAL A 108 3.17 6.76 5.26
N GLN A 109 2.19 6.09 4.63
CA GLN A 109 2.32 5.67 3.24
C GLN A 109 2.04 6.81 2.25
N ALA A 110 1.25 7.83 2.62
CA ALA A 110 0.94 8.94 1.74
C ALA A 110 2.19 9.70 1.24
N PRO A 111 3.15 10.12 2.08
CA PRO A 111 4.37 10.80 1.61
C PRO A 111 5.21 9.94 0.66
N VAL A 112 5.42 8.67 1.00
CA VAL A 112 6.20 7.72 0.19
C VAL A 112 5.54 7.53 -1.18
N PHE A 113 4.22 7.38 -1.19
CA PHE A 113 3.44 7.30 -2.41
C PHE A 113 3.57 8.57 -3.24
N THR A 114 3.39 9.76 -2.66
CA THR A 114 3.47 11.03 -3.38
C THR A 114 4.83 11.25 -4.04
N VAL A 115 5.93 10.92 -3.37
CA VAL A 115 7.28 11.09 -3.92
C VAL A 115 7.56 10.07 -5.04
N LEU A 116 7.25 8.78 -4.83
CA LEU A 116 7.50 7.73 -5.83
C LEU A 116 6.60 7.85 -7.06
N TYR A 117 5.31 8.14 -6.87
CA TYR A 117 4.41 8.39 -8.00
C TYR A 117 4.76 9.71 -8.70
N GLY A 118 5.13 10.75 -7.94
CA GLY A 118 5.57 12.02 -8.49
C GLY A 118 6.75 11.85 -9.43
N LEU A 119 7.73 11.02 -9.06
CA LEU A 119 8.88 10.71 -9.92
C LEU A 119 8.49 10.13 -11.28
N PHE A 120 7.46 9.26 -11.34
CA PHE A 120 7.06 8.61 -12.60
C PHE A 120 5.95 9.33 -13.35
N LEU A 121 5.27 10.28 -12.72
CA LEU A 121 4.27 11.13 -13.35
C LEU A 121 4.86 12.43 -13.90
N THR A 122 6.06 12.82 -13.45
CA THR A 122 6.71 14.05 -13.92
C THR A 122 7.64 13.75 -15.08
N SER A 123 7.42 14.44 -16.20
CA SER A 123 8.23 14.33 -17.42
C SER A 123 9.59 15.03 -17.30
N ASP A 124 9.77 15.85 -16.27
CA ASP A 124 10.94 16.66 -16.00
C ASP A 124 11.33 16.54 -14.52
N VAL A 125 12.63 16.45 -14.23
CA VAL A 125 13.15 16.48 -12.87
C VAL A 125 14.25 17.52 -12.81
N SER A 126 13.99 18.62 -12.08
CA SER A 126 14.95 19.73 -11.90
C SER A 126 15.34 20.46 -13.18
N GLY A 127 14.45 20.53 -14.18
CA GLY A 127 14.67 21.22 -15.45
C GLY A 127 15.27 20.33 -16.55
N GLU A 128 15.47 19.04 -16.29
CA GLU A 128 15.88 18.06 -17.30
C GLU A 128 14.81 16.98 -17.54
N ALA A 129 14.74 16.51 -18.79
CA ALA A 129 13.85 15.43 -19.18
C ALA A 129 14.12 14.16 -18.36
N ASN A 130 13.05 13.55 -17.84
CA ASN A 130 13.15 12.39 -16.97
C ASN A 130 13.56 11.12 -17.76
N ALA A 131 14.87 10.90 -17.86
CA ALA A 131 15.46 9.76 -18.58
C ALA A 131 15.02 8.37 -18.06
N LEU A 132 14.52 8.27 -16.82
CA LEU A 132 14.02 7.00 -16.27
C LEU A 132 12.77 6.50 -17.01
N LEU A 133 11.97 7.41 -17.58
CA LEU A 133 10.75 7.05 -18.31
C LEU A 133 11.05 6.40 -19.67
N ALA A 134 12.22 6.68 -20.23
CA ALA A 134 12.67 6.13 -21.52
C ALA A 134 13.26 4.72 -21.40
N HIS A 135 13.65 4.30 -20.20
CA HIS A 135 14.10 2.93 -19.96
C HIS A 135 12.94 1.95 -20.20
N THR A 136 13.25 0.72 -20.59
CA THR A 136 12.23 -0.26 -21.00
C THR A 136 12.16 -1.46 -20.08
N LEU A 137 10.96 -1.96 -19.85
CA LEU A 137 10.71 -3.26 -19.25
C LEU A 137 10.18 -4.19 -20.34
N ALA A 138 10.94 -5.22 -20.69
CA ALA A 138 10.61 -6.14 -21.78
C ALA A 138 10.29 -5.42 -23.11
N GLY A 139 11.00 -4.33 -23.42
CA GLY A 139 10.81 -3.54 -24.64
C GLY A 139 9.81 -2.38 -24.51
N VAL A 140 9.02 -2.33 -23.44
CA VAL A 140 8.02 -1.28 -23.23
C VAL A 140 8.59 -0.14 -22.39
N PRO A 141 8.50 1.12 -22.83
CA PRO A 141 8.94 2.27 -22.04
C PRO A 141 8.26 2.33 -20.68
N LEU A 142 9.02 2.62 -19.63
CA LEU A 142 8.52 2.72 -18.26
C LEU A 142 7.52 3.87 -18.07
N GLY A 143 7.60 4.90 -18.92
CA GLY A 143 6.63 5.99 -18.99
C GLY A 143 5.33 5.66 -19.73
N ALA A 144 5.27 4.56 -20.48
CA ALA A 144 4.09 4.21 -21.27
C ALA A 144 2.90 3.88 -20.36
N ARG A 145 1.68 4.16 -20.83
CA ARG A 145 0.43 3.78 -20.18
C ARG A 145 -0.31 2.76 -21.04
N LEU A 146 -1.31 2.09 -20.44
CA LEU A 146 -2.16 1.13 -21.14
C LEU A 146 -2.85 1.75 -22.37
N ALA A 147 -3.18 3.05 -22.30
CA ALA A 147 -3.81 3.79 -23.39
C ALA A 147 -2.88 4.05 -24.59
N ASP A 148 -1.56 3.97 -24.39
CA ASP A 148 -0.55 4.27 -25.41
C ASP A 148 -0.12 3.00 -26.18
N ILE A 149 -0.68 1.84 -25.83
CA ILE A 149 -0.29 0.54 -26.38
C ILE A 149 -0.75 0.41 -27.82
N THR A 150 0.19 0.02 -28.68
CA THR A 150 -0.07 -0.27 -30.09
C THR A 150 0.32 -1.70 -30.49
N GLY A 151 1.21 -2.35 -29.73
CA GLY A 151 1.69 -3.70 -30.01
C GLY A 151 1.12 -4.79 -29.09
N LEU A 152 1.07 -6.02 -29.60
CA LEU A 152 0.74 -7.21 -28.80
C LEU A 152 1.76 -7.49 -27.69
N ALA A 153 3.03 -7.16 -27.94
CA ALA A 153 4.09 -7.28 -26.93
C ALA A 153 3.85 -6.34 -25.74
N ASP A 154 3.50 -5.07 -26.02
CA ASP A 154 3.18 -4.10 -24.97
C ASP A 154 1.96 -4.55 -24.16
N LEU A 155 0.91 -5.03 -24.85
CA LEU A 155 -0.29 -5.57 -24.20
C LEU A 155 0.05 -6.75 -23.30
N ALA A 156 0.95 -7.65 -23.73
CA ALA A 156 1.37 -8.79 -22.93
C ALA A 156 2.07 -8.36 -21.63
N VAL A 157 2.92 -7.33 -21.67
CA VAL A 157 3.61 -6.79 -20.47
C VAL A 157 2.59 -6.20 -19.50
N PHE A 158 1.67 -5.36 -19.97
CA PHE A 158 0.63 -4.78 -19.12
C PHE A 158 -0.35 -5.83 -18.59
N ALA A 159 -0.76 -6.79 -19.41
CA ALA A 159 -1.62 -7.89 -19.00
C ALA A 159 -0.96 -8.72 -17.89
N ALA A 160 0.33 -9.08 -18.06
CA ALA A 160 1.09 -9.79 -17.04
C ALA A 160 1.13 -9.01 -15.72
N LEU A 161 1.43 -7.70 -15.78
CA LEU A 161 1.43 -6.83 -14.61
C LEU A 161 0.06 -6.80 -13.89
N LEU A 162 -1.03 -6.62 -14.64
CA LEU A 162 -2.38 -6.54 -14.09
C LEU A 162 -2.84 -7.89 -13.51
N ILE A 163 -2.50 -9.01 -14.14
CA ILE A 163 -2.78 -10.36 -13.63
C ILE A 163 -2.04 -10.59 -12.32
N LEU A 164 -0.76 -10.23 -12.23
CA LEU A 164 0.02 -10.35 -11.00
C LEU A 164 -0.58 -9.49 -9.87
N LEU A 165 -0.94 -8.24 -10.17
CA LEU A 165 -1.61 -7.35 -9.23
C LEU A 165 -2.95 -7.91 -8.76
N ALA A 166 -3.77 -8.43 -9.69
CA ALA A 166 -5.04 -9.06 -9.37
C ALA A 166 -4.85 -10.31 -8.49
N GLY A 167 -3.80 -11.10 -8.75
CA GLY A 167 -3.40 -12.22 -7.89
C GLY A 167 -3.07 -11.77 -6.48
N VAL A 168 -2.21 -10.76 -6.33
CA VAL A 168 -1.86 -10.18 -5.02
C VAL A 168 -3.09 -9.62 -4.31
N ALA A 169 -3.97 -8.91 -5.02
CA ALA A 169 -5.23 -8.38 -4.49
C ALA A 169 -6.17 -9.49 -4.03
N TRP A 170 -6.27 -10.58 -4.80
CA TRP A 170 -7.06 -11.76 -4.46
C TRP A 170 -6.56 -12.44 -3.18
N PHE A 171 -5.26 -12.69 -3.08
CA PHE A 171 -4.65 -13.25 -1.86
C PHE A 171 -4.83 -12.31 -0.66
N THR A 172 -4.66 -11.00 -0.87
CA THR A 172 -4.87 -9.99 0.18
C THR A 172 -6.32 -9.98 0.65
N ARG A 173 -7.30 -10.06 -0.26
CA ARG A 173 -8.73 -10.16 0.07
C ARG A 173 -9.05 -11.44 0.83
N ARG A 174 -8.48 -12.57 0.42
CA ARG A 174 -8.67 -13.86 1.10
C ARG A 174 -8.13 -13.81 2.53
N GLN A 175 -7.04 -13.07 2.75
CA GLN A 175 -6.44 -12.89 4.07
C GLN A 175 -7.15 -11.83 4.93
N SER A 176 -7.86 -10.86 4.32
CA SER A 176 -8.42 -9.70 5.02
C SER A 176 -9.77 -9.92 5.72
N ILE A 177 -10.16 -11.16 6.00
CA ILE A 177 -11.40 -11.50 6.72
C ILE A 177 -11.17 -11.41 8.25
N ALA A 178 -10.98 -10.20 8.79
CA ALA A 178 -11.14 -9.91 10.22
C ALA A 178 -10.99 -8.41 10.56
N MET A 179 -11.61 -7.52 9.79
CA MET A 179 -11.76 -6.12 10.20
C MET A 179 -13.20 -5.66 10.01
N ALA A 180 -14.08 -6.19 10.85
CA ALA A 180 -15.33 -5.50 11.11
C ALA A 180 -15.03 -4.39 12.12
N ALA A 181 -15.03 -3.15 11.63
CA ALA A 181 -15.44 -1.97 12.39
C ALA A 181 -16.44 -2.36 13.51
N PRO A 182 -16.25 -2.16 14.83
CA PRO A 182 -17.42 -2.07 15.69
C PRO A 182 -18.23 -0.86 15.19
N GLY A 183 -19.24 -1.13 14.37
CA GLY A 183 -19.98 -0.11 13.65
C GLY A 183 -21.18 0.32 14.49
N THR A 184 -21.29 1.63 14.71
CA THR A 184 -22.50 2.32 15.18
C THR A 184 -23.62 2.33 14.14
N ALA A 185 -23.35 1.84 12.93
CA ALA A 185 -24.27 1.82 11.81
C ALA A 185 -25.09 0.52 11.81
N ASP A 186 -26.34 0.60 11.35
CA ASP A 186 -27.21 -0.56 11.20
C ASP A 186 -26.53 -1.72 10.44
N GLU A 187 -26.91 -2.96 10.77
CA GLU A 187 -26.38 -4.17 10.12
C GLU A 187 -26.25 -4.07 8.59
N PRO A 188 -27.24 -3.55 7.81
CA PRO A 188 -27.10 -3.36 6.37
C PRO A 188 -25.98 -2.39 5.97
N THR A 189 -25.80 -1.29 6.72
CA THR A 189 -24.74 -0.30 6.44
C THR A 189 -23.37 -0.87 6.77
N GLN A 190 -23.24 -1.62 7.87
CA GLN A 190 -22.00 -2.30 8.24
C GLN A 190 -21.62 -3.38 7.22
N ALA A 191 -22.60 -4.13 6.71
CA ALA A 191 -22.39 -5.11 5.65
C ALA A 191 -21.91 -4.47 4.33
N ARG A 192 -22.46 -3.30 3.98
CA ARG A 192 -21.99 -2.50 2.83
C ARG A 192 -20.55 -2.04 3.01
N ILE A 193 -20.20 -1.49 4.18
CA ILE A 193 -18.82 -1.06 4.49
C ILE A 193 -17.86 -2.25 4.43
N ALA A 194 -18.23 -3.39 5.01
CA ALA A 194 -17.43 -4.61 4.94
C ALA A 194 -17.21 -5.08 3.48
N THR A 195 -18.23 -4.94 2.64
CA THR A 195 -18.12 -5.24 1.20
C THR A 195 -17.18 -4.27 0.49
N LEU A 196 -17.27 -2.97 0.76
CA LEU A 196 -16.36 -1.96 0.21
C LEU A 196 -14.90 -2.22 0.62
N LEU A 197 -14.65 -2.54 1.89
CA LEU A 197 -13.31 -2.87 2.38
C LEU A 197 -12.74 -4.13 1.73
N ARG A 198 -13.58 -5.11 1.37
CA ARG A 198 -13.18 -6.31 0.62
C ARG A 198 -12.81 -6.01 -0.83
N LEU A 199 -13.36 -4.95 -1.41
CA LEU A 199 -13.09 -4.52 -2.79
C LEU A 199 -11.87 -3.59 -2.90
N LEU A 200 -11.53 -2.90 -1.80
CA LEU A 200 -10.41 -1.94 -1.75
C LEU A 200 -9.11 -2.47 -2.39
N PRO A 201 -8.64 -3.71 -2.16
CA PRO A 201 -7.40 -4.22 -2.77
C PRO A 201 -7.43 -4.23 -4.31
N PHE A 202 -8.60 -4.42 -4.94
CA PHE A 202 -8.74 -4.37 -6.40
C PHE A 202 -8.67 -2.96 -6.98
N GLY A 203 -8.85 -1.93 -6.15
CA GLY A 203 -8.63 -0.55 -6.56
C GLY A 203 -7.21 -0.32 -7.06
N THR A 204 -6.22 -1.05 -6.54
CA THR A 204 -4.82 -0.97 -7.03
C THR A 204 -4.66 -1.49 -8.45
N VAL A 205 -5.42 -2.53 -8.85
CA VAL A 205 -5.44 -3.07 -10.21
C VAL A 205 -6.03 -2.05 -11.18
N LEU A 206 -7.15 -1.42 -10.78
CA LEU A 206 -7.78 -0.37 -11.56
C LEU A 206 -6.83 0.82 -11.75
N ILE A 207 -6.21 1.31 -10.67
CA ILE A 207 -5.24 2.41 -10.73
C ILE A 207 -4.07 2.03 -11.64
N ALA A 208 -3.54 0.82 -11.52
CA ALA A 208 -2.42 0.34 -12.34
C ALA A 208 -2.71 0.37 -13.85
N ALA A 209 -3.98 0.23 -14.26
CA ALA A 209 -4.38 0.31 -15.66
C ALA A 209 -4.29 1.72 -16.25
N PHE A 210 -4.30 2.78 -15.44
CA PHE A 210 -4.32 4.18 -15.91
C PHE A 210 -2.99 4.92 -15.70
N VAL A 211 -2.02 4.30 -15.06
CA VAL A 211 -0.75 4.93 -14.64
C VAL A 211 0.41 4.43 -15.50
N PRO A 212 1.55 5.14 -15.51
CA PRO A 212 2.75 4.67 -16.19
C PRO A 212 3.20 3.29 -15.71
N LEU A 213 3.82 2.51 -16.60
CA LEU A 213 4.31 1.17 -16.31
C LEU A 213 5.21 1.14 -15.05
N ALA A 214 6.09 2.11 -14.88
CA ALA A 214 6.92 2.25 -13.67
C ALA A 214 6.12 2.32 -12.36
N ALA A 215 5.04 3.12 -12.36
CA ALA A 215 4.14 3.22 -11.22
C ALA A 215 3.40 1.89 -10.97
N GLY A 216 3.05 1.16 -12.03
CA GLY A 216 2.50 -0.19 -11.96
C GLY A 216 3.46 -1.20 -11.30
N VAL A 217 4.74 -1.20 -11.69
CA VAL A 217 5.79 -2.04 -11.08
C VAL A 217 5.96 -1.74 -9.60
N TYR A 218 5.97 -0.45 -9.23
CA TYR A 218 5.98 -0.02 -7.84
C TYR A 218 4.75 -0.55 -7.07
N LEU A 219 3.54 -0.39 -7.61
CA LEU A 219 2.31 -0.89 -6.99
C LEU A 219 2.37 -2.40 -6.76
N LEU A 220 2.84 -3.16 -7.75
CA LEU A 220 2.98 -4.61 -7.64
C LEU A 220 3.96 -4.98 -6.53
N THR A 221 5.14 -4.37 -6.52
CA THR A 221 6.18 -4.63 -5.51
C THR A 221 5.69 -4.28 -4.10
N SER A 222 5.10 -3.10 -3.95
CA SER A 222 4.60 -2.56 -2.68
C SER A 222 3.43 -3.39 -2.13
N SER A 223 2.51 -3.83 -2.99
CA SER A 223 1.38 -4.69 -2.60
C SER A 223 1.85 -6.10 -2.25
N SER A 224 2.80 -6.65 -3.02
CA SER A 224 3.39 -7.96 -2.77
C SER A 224 4.14 -7.99 -1.44
N TRP A 225 4.93 -6.93 -1.15
CA TRP A 225 5.58 -6.76 0.14
C TRP A 225 4.56 -6.76 1.28
N THR A 226 3.51 -5.95 1.15
CA THR A 226 2.47 -5.84 2.18
C THR A 226 1.80 -7.19 2.47
N LEU A 227 1.51 -7.98 1.43
CA LEU A 227 0.99 -9.32 1.56
C LEU A 227 1.98 -10.24 2.29
N GLY A 228 3.25 -10.27 1.85
CA GLY A 228 4.30 -11.09 2.45
C GLY A 228 4.54 -10.75 3.92
N GLU A 229 4.66 -9.46 4.23
CA GLU A 229 4.83 -8.93 5.58
C GLU A 229 3.66 -9.36 6.50
N ARG A 230 2.41 -9.25 6.03
CA ARG A 230 1.24 -9.71 6.78
C ARG A 230 1.27 -11.22 7.04
N ILE A 231 1.68 -12.02 6.05
CA ILE A 231 1.81 -13.48 6.21
C ILE A 231 2.87 -13.81 7.27
N VAL A 232 4.06 -13.21 7.19
CA VAL A 232 5.18 -13.48 8.12
C VAL A 232 4.83 -13.01 9.53
N LEU A 233 4.35 -11.79 9.69
CA LEU A 233 4.05 -11.20 11.00
C LEU A 233 2.84 -11.86 11.68
N ARG A 234 1.91 -12.46 10.94
CA ARG A 234 0.81 -13.27 11.52
C ARG A 234 1.28 -14.63 12.01
N ARG A 235 2.21 -15.29 11.30
CA ARG A 235 2.76 -16.60 11.69
C ARG A 235 3.64 -16.53 12.94
N GLY A 236 4.49 -15.52 13.05
CA GLY A 236 5.48 -15.39 14.15
C GLY A 236 4.90 -15.26 15.57
N THR A 237 3.59 -15.06 15.71
CA THR A 237 2.92 -14.96 17.02
C THR A 237 2.12 -16.19 17.40
N ALA A 238 1.69 -17.02 16.43
CA ALA A 238 1.00 -18.27 16.75
C ALA A 238 1.91 -19.22 17.54
N GLY A 239 3.22 -19.22 17.24
CA GLY A 239 4.22 -20.00 17.97
C GLY A 239 4.61 -19.44 19.35
N ARG A 240 4.16 -18.25 19.75
CA ARG A 240 4.41 -17.69 21.10
C ARG A 240 3.26 -17.89 22.08
N SER A 241 2.05 -18.21 21.58
CA SER A 241 0.89 -18.49 22.42
C SER A 241 0.84 -19.94 22.94
N SER A 242 1.73 -20.81 22.48
CA SER A 242 1.83 -22.21 22.91
C SER A 242 3.00 -22.45 23.89
N ALA A 243 3.66 -21.40 24.37
CA ALA A 243 4.88 -21.47 25.18
C ALA A 243 4.80 -20.62 26.48
N GLY A 244 3.61 -20.20 26.88
CA GLY A 244 3.32 -19.53 28.16
C GLY A 244 2.00 -20.02 28.70
#